data_AF-A0AAU6DK37-F1
#
_entry.id   AF-A0AAU6DK37-F1
#
_cell.length_a   1.000
_cell.length_b   1.000
_cell.length_c   1.000
_cell.angle_alpha   90.00
_cell.angle_beta   90.00
_cell.angle_gamma   90.00
#
_symmetry.space_group_name_H-M   'P 1'
#
loop_
_entity.id
_entity.type
_entity.pdbx_description
1 polymer ?
#
loop_
_entity_poly.entity_id
_entity_poly.type
_entity_poly.pdbx_seq_one_letter_code
_entity_poly.pdbx_strand_id
1 'polypeptide(L)'
;MASLNVGNLGEYLREQRRTAQLSLRQLADAAGVSNPYLSQIERGLRKPSADILQQLAKALRISAETLYVQAGILDERERDELETRAVILADPSISERQKQVLLQIYESFRKENGLEPDAPRTADTGKEVRDVRDVRDDHEQN
;
A
#
# COMPACT_ATOMS: atom_id res chain seq x y z
N MET A 1 3.64 1.18 16.07
CA MET A 1 3.45 -0.10 15.33
C MET A 1 2.71 0.25 14.05
N ALA A 2 3.18 0.10 12.82
CA ALA A 2 4.40 -0.45 12.25
C ALA A 2 4.83 0.45 11.07
N SER A 3 6.10 0.77 10.97
CA SER A 3 6.69 1.48 9.83
C SER A 3 6.72 0.53 8.64
N LEU A 4 5.90 0.78 7.61
CA LEU A 4 5.86 -0.04 6.39
C LEU A 4 7.26 -0.08 5.76
N ASN A 5 7.77 -1.31 5.71
CA ASN A 5 9.18 -1.63 5.78
C ASN A 5 9.85 -1.46 4.41
N VAL A 6 10.99 -0.75 4.38
CA VAL A 6 11.88 -0.57 3.22
C VAL A 6 12.50 -1.91 2.72
N GLY A 7 12.05 -3.04 3.25
CA GLY A 7 12.57 -4.39 2.99
C GLY A 7 11.80 -5.23 1.97
N ASN A 8 10.65 -4.82 1.42
CA ASN A 8 9.88 -5.71 0.53
C ASN A 8 10.23 -5.54 -0.97
N LEU A 9 10.15 -4.32 -1.50
CA LEU A 9 10.43 -4.07 -2.92
C LEU A 9 11.85 -4.45 -3.36
N GLY A 10 12.87 -4.08 -2.57
CA GLY A 10 14.28 -4.28 -2.94
C GLY A 10 14.64 -5.76 -3.04
N GLU A 11 14.24 -6.55 -2.04
CA GLU A 11 14.42 -8.00 -2.01
C GLU A 11 13.59 -8.68 -3.11
N TYR A 12 12.33 -8.26 -3.31
CA TYR A 12 11.49 -8.77 -4.39
C TYR A 12 12.12 -8.53 -5.77
N LEU A 13 12.61 -7.32 -6.05
CA LEU A 13 13.30 -7.01 -7.32
C LEU A 13 14.55 -7.88 -7.51
N ARG A 14 15.32 -8.08 -6.43
CA ARG A 14 16.51 -8.94 -6.45
C ARG A 14 16.15 -10.40 -6.76
N GLU A 15 15.07 -10.91 -6.19
CA GLU A 15 14.56 -12.25 -6.44
C GLU A 15 14.07 -12.41 -7.88
N GLN A 16 13.25 -11.47 -8.38
CA GLN A 16 12.76 -11.50 -9.75
C GLN A 16 13.91 -11.44 -10.76
N ARG A 17 14.93 -10.60 -10.50
CA ARG A 17 16.13 -10.53 -11.33
C ARG A 17 16.88 -11.87 -11.37
N ARG A 18 17.04 -12.54 -10.23
CA ARG A 18 17.71 -13.85 -10.14
C ARG A 18 16.91 -14.95 -10.84
N THR A 19 15.58 -14.94 -10.70
CA THR A 19 14.68 -15.86 -11.39
C THR A 19 14.74 -15.68 -12.91
N ALA A 20 14.84 -14.44 -13.38
CA ALA A 20 15.08 -14.11 -14.78
C ALA A 20 16.53 -14.37 -15.24
N GLN A 21 17.41 -14.85 -14.35
CA GLN A 21 18.83 -15.12 -14.61
C GLN A 21 19.61 -13.91 -15.14
N LEU A 22 19.19 -12.71 -14.73
CA LEU A 22 19.84 -11.46 -15.13
C LEU A 22 20.90 -11.05 -14.10
N SER A 23 22.07 -10.65 -14.59
CA SER A 23 23.00 -9.88 -13.79
C SER A 23 22.41 -8.50 -13.48
N LEU A 24 22.92 -7.86 -12.42
CA LEU A 24 22.53 -6.49 -12.08
C LEU A 24 22.75 -5.51 -13.23
N ARG A 25 23.83 -5.73 -14.02
CA ARG A 25 24.14 -4.89 -15.18
C ARG A 25 23.13 -5.08 -16.30
N GLN A 26 22.79 -6.33 -16.63
CA GLN A 26 21.80 -6.61 -17.66
C GLN A 26 20.42 -6.04 -17.34
N LEU A 27 19.95 -6.15 -16.09
CA LEU A 27 18.68 -5.54 -15.71
C LEU A 27 18.74 -4.01 -15.77
N ALA A 28 19.83 -3.41 -15.30
CA ALA A 28 20.01 -1.96 -15.36
C ALA A 28 19.97 -1.45 -16.81
N ASP A 29 20.72 -2.10 -17.70
CA ASP A 29 20.77 -1.77 -19.13
C ASP A 29 19.38 -1.94 -19.79
N ALA A 30 18.68 -3.04 -19.49
CA ALA A 30 17.34 -3.31 -20.04
C ALA A 30 16.26 -2.34 -19.53
N ALA A 31 16.39 -1.88 -18.28
CA ALA A 31 15.47 -0.92 -17.67
C ALA A 31 15.88 0.54 -17.96
N GLY A 32 17.00 0.81 -18.62
CA GLY A 32 17.46 2.17 -18.91
C GLY A 32 17.90 2.96 -17.68
N VAL A 33 18.37 2.27 -16.63
CA VAL A 33 18.82 2.88 -15.37
C VAL A 33 20.30 2.61 -15.13
N SER A 34 20.95 3.41 -14.28
CA SER A 34 22.35 3.15 -13.94
C SER A 34 22.49 1.94 -12.99
N ASN A 35 23.54 1.15 -13.19
CA ASN A 35 23.83 0.00 -12.32
C ASN A 35 23.98 0.38 -10.82
N PRO A 36 24.65 1.50 -10.45
CA PRO A 36 24.69 1.95 -9.05
C PRO A 36 23.31 2.29 -8.48
N TYR A 37 22.42 2.88 -9.30
CA TYR A 37 21.07 3.22 -8.85
C TYR A 37 20.22 1.97 -8.61
N LEU A 38 20.24 1.00 -9.52
CA LEU A 38 19.57 -0.28 -9.32
C LEU A 38 20.11 -1.03 -8.09
N SER A 39 21.42 -1.00 -7.85
CA SER A 39 22.04 -1.55 -6.64
C SER A 39 21.51 -0.90 -5.36
N GLN A 40 21.26 0.40 -5.38
CA GLN A 40 20.68 1.11 -4.23
C GLN A 40 19.21 0.73 -4.01
N ILE A 41 18.44 0.54 -5.09
CA ILE A 41 17.04 0.11 -5.02
C ILE A 41 16.94 -1.30 -4.42
N GLU A 42 17.71 -2.28 -4.92
CA GLU A 42 17.67 -3.66 -4.39
C GLU A 42 18.06 -3.77 -2.92
N ARG A 43 18.85 -2.83 -2.40
CA ARG A 43 19.25 -2.75 -0.99
C ARG A 43 18.30 -1.90 -0.13
N GLY A 44 17.22 -1.38 -0.72
CA GLY A 44 16.29 -0.47 -0.03
C GLY A 44 16.86 0.91 0.29
N LEU A 45 18.04 1.27 -0.24
CA LEU A 45 18.68 2.57 0.03
C LEU A 45 18.06 3.73 -0.76
N ARG A 46 17.30 3.41 -1.82
CA ARG A 46 16.61 4.37 -2.67
C ARG A 46 15.21 3.87 -3.00
N LYS A 47 14.24 4.78 -2.91
CA LYS A 47 12.88 4.56 -3.41
C LYS A 47 12.82 4.95 -4.89
N PRO A 48 12.45 4.02 -5.80
CA PRO A 48 12.25 4.34 -7.20
C PRO A 48 10.95 5.14 -7.42
N SER A 49 10.88 5.92 -8.50
CA SER A 49 9.61 6.54 -8.95
C SER A 49 8.72 5.52 -9.67
N ALA A 50 7.46 5.88 -9.90
CA ALA A 50 6.53 5.05 -10.67
C ALA A 50 7.07 4.72 -12.08
N ASP A 51 7.66 5.69 -12.77
CA ASP A 51 8.25 5.49 -14.10
C ASP A 51 9.39 4.46 -14.08
N ILE A 52 10.24 4.51 -13.05
CA ILE A 52 11.34 3.54 -12.88
C ILE A 52 10.77 2.15 -12.61
N LEU A 53 9.71 2.04 -11.81
CA LEU A 53 9.03 0.77 -11.56
C LEU A 53 8.40 0.20 -12.83
N GLN A 54 7.80 1.03 -13.70
CA GLN A 54 7.29 0.58 -15.00
C GLN A 54 8.41 0.04 -15.90
N GLN A 55 9.55 0.74 -15.95
CA GLN A 55 10.72 0.31 -16.73
C GLN A 55 11.27 -1.02 -16.22
N LEU A 56 11.39 -1.18 -14.89
CA LEU A 56 11.83 -2.42 -14.26
C LEU A 56 10.84 -3.57 -14.50
N ALA A 57 9.53 -3.32 -14.35
CA ALA A 57 8.49 -4.30 -14.64
C ALA A 57 8.55 -4.79 -16.09
N LYS A 58 8.72 -3.87 -17.04
CA LYS A 58 8.89 -4.19 -18.46
C LYS A 58 10.13 -5.03 -18.72
N ALA A 59 11.27 -4.67 -18.10
CA ALA A 59 12.53 -5.41 -18.25
C ALA A 59 12.44 -6.83 -17.65
N LEU A 60 11.75 -6.98 -16.51
CA LEU A 60 11.52 -8.26 -15.84
C LEU A 60 10.33 -9.05 -16.42
N ARG A 61 9.54 -8.46 -17.31
CA ARG A 61 8.30 -9.02 -17.88
C ARG A 61 7.27 -9.42 -16.81
N ILE A 62 7.10 -8.57 -15.81
CA ILE A 62 6.10 -8.73 -14.74
C ILE A 62 5.13 -7.54 -14.74
N SER A 63 4.03 -7.65 -13.99
CA SER A 63 3.09 -6.54 -13.83
C SER A 63 3.72 -5.38 -13.04
N ALA A 64 3.58 -4.15 -13.56
CA ALA A 64 3.98 -2.95 -12.84
C ALA A 64 3.14 -2.75 -11.56
N GLU A 65 1.89 -3.20 -11.57
CA GLU A 65 1.01 -3.17 -10.42
C GLU A 65 1.59 -3.95 -9.23
N THR A 66 2.17 -5.13 -9.49
CA THR A 66 2.84 -5.92 -8.45
C THR A 66 3.97 -5.10 -7.82
N LEU A 67 4.78 -4.40 -8.64
CA LEU A 67 5.84 -3.56 -8.10
C LEU A 67 5.31 -2.34 -7.33
N TYR A 68 4.16 -1.77 -7.71
CA TYR A 68 3.55 -0.66 -6.96
C TYR A 68 3.06 -1.10 -5.58
N VAL A 69 2.46 -2.27 -5.49
CA VAL A 69 2.08 -2.88 -4.21
C VAL A 69 3.32 -3.10 -3.35
N GLN A 70 4.36 -3.74 -3.90
CA GLN A 70 5.61 -3.98 -3.18
C GLN A 70 6.33 -2.69 -2.76
N ALA A 71 6.17 -1.62 -3.54
CA ALA A 71 6.71 -0.28 -3.25
C ALA A 71 5.86 0.51 -2.23
N GLY A 72 4.67 0.03 -1.87
CA GLY A 72 3.68 0.77 -1.07
C GLY A 72 3.18 2.04 -1.76
N ILE A 73 3.24 2.09 -3.09
CA ILE A 73 2.70 3.17 -3.93
C ILE A 73 1.21 2.91 -4.21
N LEU A 74 0.85 1.64 -4.38
CA LEU A 74 -0.54 1.20 -4.38
C LEU A 74 -0.79 0.62 -2.98
N ASP A 75 -1.63 1.27 -2.18
CA ASP A 75 -2.09 0.67 -0.93
C ASP A 75 -2.88 -0.59 -1.31
N GLU A 76 -2.50 -1.77 -0.81
CA GLU A 76 -3.20 -3.05 -1.06
C GLU A 76 -4.72 -2.92 -0.84
N ARG A 77 -5.11 -2.01 0.06
CA ARG A 77 -6.49 -1.64 0.38
C ARG A 77 -7.25 -0.96 -0.77
N GLU A 78 -6.59 -0.17 -1.62
CA GLU A 78 -7.21 0.45 -2.80
C GLU A 78 -7.44 -0.58 -3.90
N ARG A 79 -6.51 -1.54 -4.03
CA ARG A 79 -6.67 -2.68 -4.93
C ARG A 79 -7.85 -3.56 -4.50
N ASP A 80 -7.88 -3.94 -3.23
CA ASP A 80 -8.94 -4.77 -2.65
C ASP A 80 -10.32 -4.09 -2.77
N GLU A 81 -10.37 -2.76 -2.65
CA GLU A 81 -11.59 -1.99 -2.92
C GLU A 81 -12.06 -2.14 -4.36
N LEU A 82 -11.19 -1.84 -5.32
CA LEU A 82 -11.52 -1.86 -6.74
C LEU A 82 -11.98 -3.26 -7.16
N GLU A 83 -11.32 -4.30 -6.65
CA GLU A 83 -11.69 -5.69 -6.88
C GLU A 83 -13.05 -6.03 -6.27
N THR A 84 -13.31 -5.64 -5.02
CA THR A 84 -14.61 -5.87 -4.36
C THR A 84 -15.76 -5.20 -5.12
N ARG A 85 -15.58 -3.94 -5.54
CA ARG A 85 -16.60 -3.19 -6.30
C ARG A 85 -16.86 -3.87 -7.66
N ALA A 86 -15.80 -4.32 -8.33
CA ALA A 86 -15.93 -5.02 -9.61
C ALA A 86 -16.71 -6.34 -9.49
N VAL A 87 -16.49 -7.11 -8.42
CA VAL A 87 -17.24 -8.35 -8.13
C VAL A 87 -18.74 -8.06 -7.95
N ILE A 88 -19.10 -7.04 -7.17
CA ILE A 88 -20.51 -6.65 -6.95
C ILE A 88 -21.19 -6.27 -8.27
N LEU A 89 -20.48 -5.53 -9.13
CA LEU A 89 -21.03 -5.08 -10.42
C LEU A 89 -21.18 -6.21 -11.44
N ALA A 90 -20.29 -7.21 -11.39
CA ALA A 90 -20.27 -8.33 -12.32
C ALA A 90 -21.31 -9.42 -12.00
N ASP A 91 -21.92 -9.43 -10.81
CA ASP A 91 -22.90 -10.45 -10.43
C ASP A 91 -24.21 -10.29 -11.25
N PRO A 92 -24.57 -11.28 -12.09
CA PRO A 92 -25.76 -11.22 -12.93
C PRO A 92 -27.06 -11.50 -12.16
N SER A 93 -26.98 -12.05 -10.94
CA SER A 93 -28.16 -12.36 -10.12
C SER A 93 -28.69 -11.15 -9.35
N ILE A 94 -27.94 -10.05 -9.31
CA ILE A 94 -28.26 -8.84 -8.59
C ILE A 94 -28.75 -7.78 -9.58
N SER A 95 -29.94 -7.20 -9.35
CA SER A 95 -30.44 -6.10 -10.18
C SER A 95 -29.59 -4.83 -10.02
N GLU A 96 -29.60 -3.96 -11.03
CA GLU A 96 -28.86 -2.68 -10.98
C GLU A 96 -29.21 -1.83 -9.74
N ARG A 97 -30.49 -1.82 -9.33
CA ARG A 97 -30.90 -1.13 -8.10
C ARG A 97 -30.28 -1.75 -6.85
N GLN A 98 -30.22 -3.08 -6.76
CA GLN A 98 -29.61 -3.78 -5.62
C GLN A 98 -28.10 -3.58 -5.58
N LYS A 99 -27.42 -3.56 -6.74
CA LYS A 99 -25.99 -3.24 -6.84
C LYS A 99 -25.69 -1.85 -6.30
N GLN A 100 -26.47 -0.84 -6.69
CA GLN A 100 -26.31 0.53 -6.19
C GLN A 100 -26.45 0.61 -4.66
N VAL A 101 -27.43 -0.09 -4.09
CA VAL A 101 -27.63 -0.13 -2.62
C VAL A 101 -26.45 -0.82 -1.92
N LEU A 102 -25.97 -1.95 -2.45
CA LEU A 102 -24.82 -2.67 -1.88
C LEU A 102 -23.55 -1.82 -1.92
N LEU A 103 -23.29 -1.13 -3.03
CA LEU A 103 -22.15 -0.23 -3.15
C LEU A 103 -22.25 0.95 -2.18
N GLN A 104 -23.43 1.54 -2.02
CA GLN A 104 -23.65 2.62 -1.06
C GLN A 104 -23.41 2.17 0.39
N ILE A 105 -23.90 0.99 0.77
CA ILE A 105 -23.68 0.42 2.11
C ILE A 105 -22.18 0.15 2.31
N TYR A 106 -21.54 -0.51 1.34
CA TYR A 106 -20.11 -0.79 1.35
C TYR A 106 -19.26 0.48 1.52
N GLU A 107 -19.55 1.53 0.78
CA GLU A 107 -18.87 2.83 0.89
C GLU A 107 -19.09 3.46 2.27
N SER A 108 -20.32 3.40 2.81
CA SER A 108 -20.63 3.98 4.12
C SER A 108 -19.83 3.33 5.25
N PHE A 109 -19.74 2.00 5.28
CA PHE A 109 -18.93 1.27 6.27
C PHE A 109 -17.44 1.55 6.13
N ARG A 110 -16.92 1.75 4.91
CA ARG A 110 -15.51 2.10 4.72
C ARG A 110 -15.19 3.49 5.24
N LYS A 111 -16.07 4.47 5.00
CA LYS A 111 -15.94 5.82 5.55
C LYS A 111 -15.98 5.82 7.08
N GLU A 112 -16.93 5.09 7.67
CA GLU A 112 -17.05 4.96 9.13
C GLU A 112 -15.81 4.33 9.76
N ASN A 113 -15.18 3.36 9.08
CA ASN A 113 -13.94 2.72 9.52
C ASN A 113 -12.66 3.53 9.22
N GLY A 114 -12.77 4.76 8.71
CA GLY A 114 -11.62 5.62 8.40
C GLY A 114 -10.79 5.17 7.18
N LEU A 115 -11.40 4.42 6.25
CA LEU A 115 -10.79 3.95 5.02
C LEU A 115 -11.19 4.87 3.84
N GLU A 116 -10.78 6.14 3.90
CA GLU A 116 -11.00 7.12 2.83
C GLU A 116 -9.93 7.00 1.73
N PRO A 117 -10.28 7.06 0.42
CA PRO A 117 -9.33 6.89 -0.67
C PRO A 117 -8.43 8.11 -0.94
N ASP A 118 -8.71 9.30 -0.37
CA ASP A 118 -8.07 10.55 -0.84
C ASP A 118 -7.80 11.60 0.26
N ALA A 119 -7.72 11.18 1.52
CA ALA A 119 -7.32 12.09 2.59
C ALA A 119 -5.79 12.29 2.59
N PRO A 120 -5.26 13.52 2.45
CA PRO A 120 -3.84 13.78 2.72
C PRO A 120 -3.58 13.41 4.18
N ARG A 121 -2.78 12.37 4.41
CA ARG A 121 -2.34 11.96 5.74
C ARG A 121 -1.45 13.07 6.33
N THR A 122 -2.05 14.04 7.02
CA THR A 122 -1.32 14.86 7.98
C THR A 122 -0.84 13.92 9.08
N ALA A 123 0.48 13.87 9.28
CA ALA A 123 1.12 13.01 10.26
C ALA A 123 0.50 13.21 11.64
N ASP A 124 -0.24 12.21 12.12
CA ASP A 124 -0.69 12.15 13.50
C ASP A 124 0.47 11.69 14.38
N THR A 125 1.25 12.67 14.85
CA THR A 125 2.16 12.48 15.98
C THR A 125 1.32 12.31 17.23
N GLY A 126 1.29 11.08 17.73
CA GLY A 126 0.45 10.69 18.85
C GLY A 126 0.54 11.58 20.08
N LYS A 127 -0.56 11.60 20.83
CA LYS A 127 -0.51 11.92 22.25
C LYS A 127 -1.29 10.90 23.06
N GLU A 128 -0.56 10.38 24.02
CA GLU A 128 -0.85 9.36 25.01
C GLU A 128 -2.24 9.44 25.64
N VAL A 129 -2.84 8.26 25.75
CA VAL A 129 -3.79 7.90 26.80
C VAL A 129 -3.08 8.02 28.15
N ARG A 130 -3.47 8.99 28.97
CA ARG A 130 -3.34 8.93 30.43
C ARG A 130 -4.56 9.58 31.06
N ASP A 131 -5.60 8.78 31.28
CA ASP A 131 -6.69 9.13 32.17
C ASP A 131 -6.43 8.39 33.50
N VAL A 132 -5.61 9.00 34.35
CA VAL A 132 -5.46 8.62 35.76
C VAL A 132 -6.54 9.40 36.49
N ARG A 133 -7.60 8.67 36.88
CA ARG A 133 -8.72 9.18 37.66
C ARG A 133 -8.24 9.95 38.89
N ASP A 134 -8.58 11.22 38.87
CA ASP A 134 -9.13 12.03 39.97
C ASP A 134 -8.70 11.63 41.39
N VAL A 135 -7.70 12.35 41.88
CA VAL A 135 -7.45 12.55 43.32
C VAL A 135 -7.77 14.01 43.61
N ARG A 136 -8.90 14.23 44.29
CA ARG A 136 -9.23 15.33 45.22
C ARG A 136 -10.61 14.99 45.81
N ASP A 137 -10.62 14.54 47.06
CA ASP A 137 -10.86 15.38 48.24
C ASP A 137 -12.35 15.76 48.33
N ASP A 138 -13.06 15.14 49.28
CA ASP A 138 -13.72 15.87 50.37
C ASP A 138 -14.59 14.94 51.24
N HIS A 139 -14.18 14.82 52.51
CA HIS A 139 -14.99 15.05 53.71
C HIS A 139 -16.45 14.53 53.78
N GLU A 140 -16.74 13.60 54.71
CA GLU A 140 -17.63 13.80 55.89
C GLU A 140 -18.22 12.49 56.46
N GLN A 141 -18.07 12.35 57.78
CA GLN A 141 -19.05 11.86 58.77
C GLN A 141 -19.73 10.49 58.53
N ASN A 142 -19.34 9.48 59.33
CA ASN A 142 -20.10 8.98 60.49
C ASN A 142 -19.40 7.74 61.08
#